data_AF-A0AAV1B0V1-F1
#
_entry.id   AF-A0AAV1B0V1-F1
#
_cell.length_a   1.000
_cell.length_b   1.000
_cell.length_c   1.000
_cell.angle_alpha   90.00
_cell.angle_beta   90.00
_cell.angle_gamma   90.00
#
_symmetry.space_group_name_H-M   'P 1'
#
loop_
_entity.id
_entity.type
_entity.pdbx_description
1 polymer ?
#
loop_
_entity_poly.entity_id
_entity_poly.type
_entity_poly.pdbx_seq_one_letter_code
_entity_poly.pdbx_strand_id
1 'polypeptide(L)'
;MLAETWPKSFCKQNKCIANVPSEFTIHGLWPKNNTPPDTYYCKGELFLLNPFQKLNTVWPNLKGINKELWRYEWKKHGTCSEMVLVDYFNHAIVLYEKNNIKDILKMPLTPGGAAALIPGGIANSADIEMHIKILTR
;
A
#
# COMPACT_ATOMS: atom_id res chain seq x y z
N MET A 1 8.36 5.40 -1.01
CA MET A 1 6.98 5.60 -1.47
C MET A 1 6.07 4.63 -0.75
N LEU A 2 5.02 5.12 -0.09
CA LEU A 2 3.96 4.28 0.45
C LEU A 2 2.93 4.03 -0.67
N ALA A 3 2.62 2.76 -0.94
CA ALA A 3 1.57 2.36 -1.86
C ALA A 3 0.38 1.81 -1.05
N GLU A 4 -0.82 2.26 -1.39
CA GLU A 4 -2.06 1.82 -0.76
C GLU A 4 -2.94 1.09 -1.80
N THR A 5 -3.98 0.39 -1.38
CA THR A 5 -4.94 -0.28 -2.25
C THR A 5 -6.33 0.09 -1.80
N TRP A 6 -7.19 0.44 -2.76
CA TRP A 6 -8.63 0.53 -2.53
C TRP A 6 -9.27 -0.86 -2.70
N PRO A 7 -9.68 -1.55 -1.62
CA PRO A 7 -10.01 -2.98 -1.70
C PRO A 7 -11.23 -3.25 -2.59
N LYS A 8 -12.22 -2.34 -2.58
CA LYS A 8 -13.45 -2.52 -3.38
C LYS A 8 -13.17 -2.56 -4.89
N SER A 9 -12.29 -1.69 -5.42
CA SER A 9 -11.95 -1.73 -6.84
C SER A 9 -11.08 -2.93 -7.19
N PHE A 10 -10.09 -3.25 -6.34
CA PHE A 10 -9.25 -4.42 -6.52
C PHE A 10 -10.06 -5.72 -6.59
N CYS A 11 -11.02 -5.89 -5.67
CA CYS A 11 -11.86 -7.09 -5.57
C CYS A 11 -13.00 -7.15 -6.60
N LYS A 12 -13.26 -6.08 -7.36
CA LYS A 12 -14.14 -6.16 -8.55
C LYS A 12 -13.46 -6.93 -9.70
N GLN A 13 -12.14 -6.88 -9.77
CA GLN A 13 -11.34 -7.52 -10.82
C GLN A 13 -10.68 -8.82 -10.36
N ASN A 14 -10.67 -9.10 -9.05
CA ASN A 14 -9.97 -10.23 -8.46
C ASN A 14 -10.87 -11.00 -7.50
N LYS A 15 -10.69 -12.32 -7.44
CA LYS A 15 -11.28 -13.14 -6.37
C LYS A 15 -10.59 -12.79 -5.04
N CYS A 16 -11.36 -12.26 -4.10
CA CYS A 16 -10.89 -11.83 -2.80
C CYS A 16 -11.45 -12.67 -1.64
N ILE A 17 -10.90 -12.44 -0.45
CA ILE A 17 -11.47 -12.88 0.83
C ILE A 17 -12.90 -12.35 1.00
N ALA A 18 -13.72 -13.06 1.78
CA ALA A 18 -15.13 -12.70 1.98
C ALA A 18 -15.31 -11.32 2.64
N ASN A 19 -14.53 -11.03 3.68
CA ASN A 19 -14.60 -9.79 4.44
C ASN A 19 -13.61 -8.76 3.89
N VAL A 20 -13.99 -8.13 2.77
CA VAL A 20 -13.16 -7.09 2.12
C VAL A 20 -13.20 -5.80 2.95
N PRO A 21 -12.05 -5.20 3.31
CA PRO A 21 -12.01 -3.95 4.06
C PRO A 21 -12.67 -2.79 3.31
N SER A 22 -13.31 -1.88 4.05
CA SER A 22 -14.00 -0.70 3.49
C SER A 22 -13.12 0.53 3.33
N GLU A 23 -11.92 0.52 3.91
CA GLU A 23 -10.94 1.61 3.85
C GLU A 23 -9.74 1.22 2.97
N PHE A 24 -8.92 2.20 2.58
CA PHE A 24 -7.64 1.91 1.96
C PHE A 24 -6.77 1.06 2.87
N THR A 25 -6.04 0.12 2.29
CA THR A 25 -5.08 -0.73 2.99
C THR A 25 -3.68 -0.51 2.43
N ILE A 26 -2.64 -0.69 3.23
CA ILE A 26 -1.27 -0.69 2.75
C ILE A 26 -1.11 -1.83 1.73
N HIS A 27 -0.50 -1.51 0.60
CA HIS A 27 -0.03 -2.47 -0.38
C HIS A 27 1.46 -2.74 -0.18
N GLY A 28 2.26 -1.68 -0.04
CA GLY A 28 3.72 -1.73 -0.07
C GLY A 28 4.39 -0.48 0.50
N LEU A 29 5.61 -0.64 1.03
CA LEU A 29 6.52 0.48 1.29
C LEU A 29 7.76 0.28 0.43
N TRP A 30 7.93 1.13 -0.59
CA TRP A 30 8.95 0.92 -1.60
C TRP A 30 10.03 1.99 -1.48
N PRO A 31 11.26 1.64 -1.08
CA PRO A 31 12.40 2.55 -1.14
C PRO A 31 12.54 3.06 -2.57
N LYS A 32 12.63 4.38 -2.73
CA LYS A 32 12.87 4.99 -4.04
C LYS A 32 14.35 5.33 -4.10
N ASN A 33 15.07 4.80 -5.09
CA ASN A 33 16.42 5.24 -5.31
C ASN A 33 16.40 6.49 -6.21
N ASN A 34 17.20 7.50 -5.89
CA ASN A 34 17.29 8.73 -6.70
C ASN A 34 18.07 8.49 -8.01
N THR A 35 18.74 7.35 -8.12
CA THR A 35 19.46 6.90 -9.30
C THR A 35 18.90 5.54 -9.76
N PRO A 36 18.42 5.41 -10.99
CA PRO A 36 18.02 4.13 -11.56
C PRO A 36 19.19 3.13 -11.59
N PRO A 37 18.91 1.81 -11.52
CA PRO A 37 17.58 1.20 -11.41
C PRO A 37 17.04 1.19 -9.97
N ASP A 38 15.71 1.10 -9.82
CA ASP A 38 15.10 0.77 -8.53
C ASP A 38 15.70 -0.54 -8.02
N THR A 39 16.08 -0.55 -6.75
CA THR A 39 16.68 -1.72 -6.11
C THR A 39 15.58 -2.65 -5.62
N TYR A 40 15.60 -3.90 -6.10
CA TYR A 40 14.72 -4.97 -5.66
C TYR A 40 15.55 -6.17 -5.20
N TYR A 41 15.00 -6.96 -4.28
CA TYR A 41 15.62 -8.21 -3.82
C TYR A 41 17.04 -8.04 -3.28
N CYS A 42 17.29 -6.97 -2.53
CA CYS A 42 18.58 -6.74 -1.89
C CYS A 42 18.87 -7.81 -0.83
N LYS A 43 20.15 -7.94 -0.45
CA LYS A 43 20.53 -8.79 0.68
C LYS A 43 19.94 -8.21 1.96
N GLY A 44 19.30 -9.06 2.76
CA GLY A 44 18.71 -8.65 4.03
C GLY A 44 18.32 -9.85 4.88
N GLU A 45 17.75 -9.57 6.04
CA GLU A 45 17.37 -10.59 7.02
C GLU A 45 16.27 -11.53 6.49
N LEU A 46 16.24 -12.75 7.04
CA LEU A 46 15.15 -13.69 6.78
C LEU A 46 13.84 -13.12 7.34
N PHE A 47 12.74 -13.38 6.63
CA PHE A 47 11.41 -13.00 7.10
C PHE A 47 10.97 -13.85 8.29
N LEU A 48 11.18 -13.33 9.51
CA LEU A 48 10.76 -13.90 10.78
C LEU A 48 9.97 -12.88 11.59
N LEU A 49 8.83 -12.46 11.04
CA LEU A 49 7.93 -11.52 11.70
C LEU A 49 6.90 -12.27 12.54
N ASN A 50 6.84 -11.95 13.84
CA ASN A 50 5.69 -12.23 14.67
C ASN A 50 4.61 -11.17 14.35
N PRO A 51 3.46 -11.57 13.77
CA PRO A 51 2.42 -10.61 13.40
C PRO A 51 1.90 -9.91 14.64
N PHE A 52 1.78 -8.59 14.59
CA PHE A 52 1.06 -7.83 15.59
C PHE A 52 -0.30 -7.37 15.03
N GLN A 53 -1.29 -7.25 15.92
CA GLN A 53 -2.72 -7.12 15.57
C GLN A 53 -2.98 -6.01 14.55
N LYS A 54 -2.26 -4.89 14.64
CA LYS A 54 -2.40 -3.76 13.73
C LYS A 54 -2.13 -4.14 12.27
N LEU A 55 -1.07 -4.89 11.98
CA LEU A 55 -0.69 -5.23 10.61
C LEU A 55 -1.76 -6.05 9.89
N ASN A 56 -2.50 -6.90 10.61
CA ASN A 56 -3.64 -7.64 10.06
C ASN A 56 -4.78 -6.74 9.60
N THR A 57 -4.94 -5.57 10.21
CA THR A 57 -6.03 -4.63 9.90
C THR A 57 -5.64 -3.66 8.78
N VAL A 58 -4.40 -3.17 8.80
CA VAL A 58 -3.97 -2.08 7.90
C VAL A 58 -3.23 -2.57 6.67
N TRP A 59 -2.66 -3.77 6.69
CA TRP A 59 -1.94 -4.36 5.57
C TRP A 59 -2.41 -5.80 5.25
N PRO A 60 -3.73 -6.07 5.13
CA PRO A 60 -4.23 -7.40 4.82
C PRO A 60 -3.86 -7.82 3.39
N ASN A 61 -3.72 -9.14 3.19
CA ASN A 61 -3.72 -9.74 1.87
C ASN A 61 -5.17 -9.99 1.44
N LEU A 62 -5.65 -9.20 0.48
CA LEU A 62 -7.02 -9.31 -0.02
C LEU A 62 -7.31 -10.63 -0.74
N LYS A 63 -6.28 -11.42 -1.09
CA LYS A 63 -6.40 -12.69 -1.82
C LYS A 63 -6.15 -13.94 -0.96
N GLY A 64 -5.82 -13.79 0.33
CA GLY A 64 -5.49 -14.96 1.15
C GLY A 64 -4.74 -14.61 2.43
N ILE A 65 -3.60 -15.27 2.64
CA ILE A 65 -2.87 -15.21 3.91
C ILE A 65 -2.03 -13.94 3.97
N ASN A 66 -2.25 -13.10 4.99
CA ASN A 66 -1.52 -11.83 5.16
C ASN A 66 0.01 -12.01 5.14
N LYS A 67 0.51 -13.06 5.82
CA LYS A 67 1.94 -13.35 5.94
C LYS A 67 2.61 -13.62 4.60
N GLU A 68 1.89 -14.09 3.58
CA GLU A 68 2.44 -14.30 2.24
C GLU A 68 2.74 -12.96 1.55
N LEU A 69 1.81 -12.00 1.64
CA LEU A 69 2.02 -10.64 1.13
C LEU A 69 3.18 -9.95 1.87
N TRP A 70 3.20 -10.00 3.20
CA TRP A 70 4.26 -9.37 3.98
C TRP A 70 5.64 -9.94 3.67
N ARG A 71 5.74 -11.27 3.53
CA ARG A 71 6.98 -11.93 3.14
C ARG A 71 7.43 -11.48 1.75
N TYR A 72 6.51 -11.35 0.81
CA TYR A 72 6.80 -10.88 -0.54
C TYR A 72 7.30 -9.43 -0.53
N GLU A 73 6.58 -8.52 0.13
CA GLU A 73 6.93 -7.10 0.22
C GLU A 73 8.27 -6.89 0.93
N TRP A 74 8.53 -7.63 2.02
CA TRP A 74 9.84 -7.61 2.66
C TRP A 74 10.95 -8.07 1.71
N LYS A 75 10.80 -9.25 1.11
CA LYS A 75 11.84 -9.84 0.26
C LYS A 75 12.14 -8.98 -0.97
N LYS A 76 11.12 -8.37 -1.58
CA LYS A 76 11.28 -7.61 -2.82
C LYS A 76 11.69 -6.16 -2.57
N HIS A 77 11.13 -5.52 -1.55
CA HIS A 77 11.28 -4.07 -1.31
C HIS A 77 11.93 -3.76 0.04
N GLY A 78 11.48 -4.41 1.11
CA GLY A 78 11.96 -4.15 2.47
C GLY A 78 13.45 -4.40 2.67
N THR A 79 14.02 -5.45 2.07
CA THR A 79 15.47 -5.71 2.16
C THR A 79 16.33 -4.61 1.54
N CYS A 80 15.75 -3.74 0.70
CA CYS A 80 16.42 -2.59 0.10
C CYS A 80 16.21 -1.28 0.87
N SER A 81 15.51 -1.31 2.02
CA SER A 81 15.17 -0.10 2.79
C SER A 81 16.24 0.32 3.79
N GLU A 82 17.28 -0.50 3.98
CA GLU A 82 18.28 -0.37 5.05
C GLU A 82 17.70 -0.45 6.49
N MET A 83 16.39 -0.71 6.63
CA MET A 83 15.73 -0.95 7.91
C MET A 83 15.78 -2.43 8.27
N VAL A 84 15.75 -2.73 9.58
CA VAL A 84 15.45 -4.08 10.05
C VAL A 84 13.99 -4.43 9.81
N LEU A 85 13.68 -5.73 9.77
CA LEU A 85 12.35 -6.25 9.40
C LEU A 85 11.20 -5.57 10.14
N VAL A 86 11.31 -5.46 11.48
CA VAL A 86 10.24 -4.92 12.32
C VAL A 86 10.05 -3.42 12.07
N ASP A 87 11.14 -2.68 11.92
CA ASP A 87 11.10 -1.23 11.69
C ASP A 87 10.51 -0.89 10.33
N TYR A 88 10.79 -1.69 9.30
CA TYR A 88 10.15 -1.54 7.99
C TYR A 88 8.62 -1.56 8.07
N PHE A 89 8.05 -2.56 8.76
CA PHE A 89 6.61 -2.67 8.92
C PHE A 89 6.03 -1.57 9.83
N ASN A 90 6.70 -1.25 10.93
CA ASN A 90 6.28 -0.15 11.81
C ASN A 90 6.30 1.19 11.09
N HIS A 91 7.34 1.46 10.30
CA HIS A 91 7.46 2.69 9.54
C HIS A 91 6.34 2.84 8.51
N ALA A 92 6.00 1.76 7.78
CA ALA A 92 4.88 1.77 6.85
C ALA A 92 3.54 2.07 7.55
N ILE A 93 3.31 1.50 8.75
CA ILE A 93 2.11 1.78 9.54
C ILE A 93 2.06 3.24 9.97
N VAL A 94 3.17 3.79 10.48
CA VAL A 94 3.25 5.21 10.88
C VAL A 94 2.96 6.13 9.69
N LEU A 95 3.51 5.84 8.51
CA LEU A 95 3.22 6.61 7.30
C LEU A 95 1.74 6.52 6.90
N TYR A 96 1.17 5.31 6.93
CA TYR A 96 -0.23 5.06 6.62
C TYR A 96 -1.20 5.74 7.61
N GLU A 97 -0.82 5.89 8.88
CA GLU A 97 -1.61 6.61 9.88
C GLU A 97 -1.51 8.12 9.74
N LYS A 98 -0.37 8.64 9.28
CA LYS A 98 -0.19 10.06 8.96
C LYS A 98 -0.85 10.47 7.65
N ASN A 99 -1.15 9.50 6.78
CA ASN A 99 -1.70 9.79 5.46
C ASN A 99 -3.23 9.95 5.52
N ASN A 100 -3.72 11.05 4.95
CA ASN A 100 -5.14 11.41 4.96
C ASN A 100 -5.95 10.78 3.81
N ILE A 101 -5.36 9.91 2.97
CA ILE A 101 -6.09 9.28 1.83
C ILE A 101 -7.39 8.60 2.30
N LYS A 102 -7.39 8.02 3.50
CA LYS A 102 -8.57 7.37 4.11
C LYS A 102 -9.76 8.32 4.28
N ASP A 103 -9.49 9.62 4.38
CA ASP A 103 -10.51 10.64 4.57
C ASP A 103 -10.97 11.25 3.24
N ILE A 104 -10.19 11.12 2.16
CA ILE A 104 -10.51 11.68 0.84
C ILE A 104 -11.79 11.04 0.25
N LEU A 105 -12.01 9.74 0.46
CA LEU A 105 -13.21 9.06 -0.06
C LEU A 105 -14.44 9.16 0.85
N LYS A 106 -14.34 9.83 2.00
CA LYS A 106 -15.51 10.13 2.86
C LYS A 106 -16.31 11.33 2.36
N MET A 107 -15.81 12.05 1.35
CA MET A 107 -16.55 13.10 0.66
C MET A 107 -17.61 12.48 -0.26
N PRO A 108 -18.87 12.96 -0.24
CA PRO A 108 -19.89 12.47 -1.15
C PRO A 108 -19.49 12.78 -2.59
N LEU A 109 -19.16 11.74 -3.36
CA LEU A 109 -19.01 11.82 -4.80
C LEU A 109 -20.42 12.06 -5.38
N THR A 110 -20.76 13.33 -5.63
CA THR A 110 -22.04 13.69 -6.26
C THR A 110 -22.13 13.02 -7.64
N PRO A 111 -23.29 12.43 -8.01
CA PRO A 111 -23.50 11.86 -9.34
C PRO A 111 -23.59 13.01 -10.35
N GLY A 112 -22.48 13.35 -10.99
CA GLY A 112 -22.44 14.46 -11.95
C GLY A 112 -21.05 15.05 -12.07
N GLY A 113 -20.20 14.37 -12.84
CA GLY A 113 -19.08 14.94 -13.60
C GLY A 113 -18.48 16.25 -13.12
N ALA A 114 -17.73 16.21 -12.03
CA ALA A 114 -16.55 17.05 -11.85
C ALA A 114 -15.64 16.29 -10.88
N ALA A 115 -14.67 15.57 -11.43
CA ALA A 115 -13.47 15.27 -10.67
C ALA A 115 -13.01 16.62 -10.11
N ALA A 116 -13.09 16.80 -8.79
CA ALA A 116 -12.36 17.87 -8.15
C ALA A 116 -10.91 17.64 -8.58
N LEU A 117 -10.44 18.50 -9.47
CA LEU A 117 -9.11 18.48 -10.03
C LEU A 117 -8.16 18.68 -8.85
N ILE A 118 -7.69 17.58 -8.28
CA ILE A 118 -6.47 17.62 -7.48
C ILE A 118 -5.38 18.00 -8.47
N PRO A 119 -4.53 19.01 -8.18
CA PRO A 119 -3.33 19.22 -8.94
C PRO A 119 -2.50 17.92 -8.92
N GLY A 120 -2.56 17.13 -10.00
CA GLY A 120 -1.66 15.98 -10.19
C GLY A 120 -2.25 14.58 -10.43
N GLY A 121 -3.52 14.37 -10.80
CA GLY A 121 -3.88 13.02 -11.28
C GLY A 121 -5.34 12.76 -11.64
N ILE A 122 -5.54 12.28 -12.87
CA ILE A 122 -6.78 11.73 -13.43
C ILE A 122 -6.79 10.22 -13.18
N ALA A 123 -7.94 9.64 -12.79
CA ALA A 123 -8.12 8.21 -12.63
C ALA A 123 -9.05 7.67 -13.72
N ASN A 124 -8.50 6.94 -14.69
CA ASN A 124 -9.29 6.06 -15.58
C ASN A 124 -9.24 4.61 -15.07
N SER A 125 -10.21 3.78 -15.48
CA SER A 125 -10.39 2.41 -14.93
C SER A 125 -9.28 1.40 -15.27
N ALA A 126 -8.35 1.77 -16.16
CA ALA A 126 -7.12 1.02 -16.44
C ALA A 126 -5.89 1.54 -15.64
N ASP A 127 -6.02 2.68 -14.95
CA ASP A 127 -4.97 3.34 -14.16
C ASP A 127 -5.09 3.08 -12.65
N ILE A 128 -5.95 2.14 -12.25
CA ILE A 128 -6.10 1.68 -10.85
C ILE A 128 -5.00 0.64 -10.50
N GLU A 129 -3.96 0.48 -11.31
CA GLU A 129 -2.62 0.12 -10.79
C GLU A 129 -2.01 1.36 -10.13
N MET A 130 -2.52 1.63 -8.91
CA MET A 130 -2.42 2.89 -8.19
C MET A 130 -0.98 3.28 -7.82
N HIS A 131 -0.28 3.94 -8.74
CA HIS A 131 0.82 4.85 -8.43
C HIS A 131 0.26 6.17 -7.86
N ILE A 132 -0.26 6.14 -6.64
CA ILE A 132 -0.43 7.38 -5.88
C ILE A 132 0.94 7.74 -5.29
N LYS A 133 1.69 8.56 -6.02
CA LYS A 133 2.91 9.21 -5.52
C LYS A 133 2.50 10.30 -4.51
N ILE A 134 2.28 9.93 -3.25
CA ILE A 134 2.16 10.92 -2.17
C ILE A 134 3.52 11.10 -1.49
N LEU A 135 4.10 12.26 -1.82
CA LEU A 135 5.00 13.10 -1.03
C LEU A 135 5.89 12.40 -0.01
N THR A 136 7.07 11.96 -0.46
CA THR A 136 8.28 12.13 0.34
C THR A 136 9.07 13.25 -0.32
N ARG A 137 9.13 14.42 0.34
CA ARG A 137 10.20 15.39 0.11
C ARG A 137 11.55 14.72 0.38
#